data_AF-M3ZIP9-F1
#
_entry.id   AF-M3ZIP9-F1
#
_cell.length_a   1.000
_cell.length_b   1.000
_cell.length_c   1.000
_cell.angle_alpha   90.00
_cell.angle_beta   90.00
_cell.angle_gamma   90.00
#
_symmetry.space_group_name_H-M   'P 1'
#
loop_
_entity.id
_entity.type
_entity.pdbx_description
1 polymer ?
#
loop_
_entity_poly.entity_id
_entity_poly.type
_entity_poly.pdbx_seq_one_letter_code
_entity_poly.pdbx_strand_id
1 'polypeptide(L)'
;MIPLLLQLPTIFPVPSVFMHRVFVYGSLKRGQPNYPYMTDSRYGKAEFLGTAVTVQKYPLVIATNYNIPFLLNLPGQGNRVHGEIYQVDGKMLEFLDSFENIPTMYQRTVVELEIKMADKEEKLSPGSIMEAFVYSTTTYQPDWPSLPTYDNYDSNGDHGLKFMLREDRKWASVE
;
A
#
# COMPACT_ATOMS: atom_id res chain seq x y z
N MET A 1 4.87 -10.63 -63.74
CA MET A 1 3.71 -10.94 -62.88
C MET A 1 4.24 -11.72 -61.67
N ILE A 2 4.54 -11.02 -60.57
CA ILE A 2 5.05 -11.60 -59.32
C ILE A 2 4.02 -11.21 -58.24
N PRO A 3 3.47 -12.14 -57.45
CA PRO A 3 2.44 -11.77 -56.48
C PRO A 3 3.09 -11.14 -55.24
N LEU A 4 2.51 -10.03 -54.81
CA LEU A 4 2.81 -9.33 -53.58
C LEU A 4 2.36 -10.19 -52.40
N LEU A 5 3.31 -10.76 -51.64
CA LEU A 5 3.01 -11.40 -50.37
C LEU A 5 2.61 -10.34 -49.34
N LEU A 6 1.36 -10.41 -48.87
CA LEU A 6 0.89 -9.69 -47.69
C LEU A 6 1.56 -10.30 -46.46
N GLN A 7 2.48 -9.56 -45.84
CA GLN A 7 3.02 -9.90 -44.52
C GLN A 7 1.92 -9.71 -43.46
N LEU A 8 1.54 -10.80 -42.81
CA LEU A 8 0.67 -10.77 -41.64
C LEU A 8 1.40 -10.05 -40.49
N PRO A 9 0.70 -9.23 -39.68
CA PRO A 9 1.33 -8.54 -38.55
C PRO A 9 1.81 -9.57 -37.53
N THR A 10 3.10 -9.49 -37.19
CA THR A 10 3.70 -10.23 -36.08
C THR A 10 3.01 -9.79 -34.79
N ILE A 11 2.16 -10.65 -34.24
CA ILE A 11 1.61 -10.48 -32.89
C ILE A 11 2.76 -10.74 -31.92
N PHE A 12 3.40 -9.68 -31.45
CA PHE A 12 4.34 -9.79 -30.33
C PHE A 12 3.52 -10.16 -29.08
N PRO A 13 3.85 -11.26 -28.38
CA PRO A 13 3.24 -11.52 -27.09
C PRO A 13 3.61 -10.35 -26.16
N VAL A 14 2.59 -9.65 -25.67
CA VAL A 14 2.78 -8.65 -24.60
C VAL A 14 3.46 -9.40 -23.45
N PRO A 15 4.59 -8.90 -22.90
CA PRO A 15 5.22 -9.54 -21.76
C PRO A 15 4.17 -9.74 -20.67
N SER A 16 4.08 -10.95 -20.11
CA SER A 16 3.28 -11.17 -18.92
C SER A 16 3.77 -10.19 -17.85
N VAL A 17 2.98 -9.15 -17.61
CA VAL A 17 3.25 -8.19 -16.55
C VAL A 17 3.05 -8.97 -15.25
N PHE A 18 4.15 -9.23 -14.53
CA PHE A 18 4.04 -9.81 -13.19
C PHE A 18 3.23 -8.84 -12.32
N MET A 19 2.07 -9.30 -11.89
CA MET A 19 1.17 -8.55 -11.04
C MET A 19 1.38 -8.97 -9.59
N HIS A 20 1.48 -7.98 -8.70
CA HIS A 20 1.73 -8.17 -7.29
C HIS A 20 0.54 -7.68 -6.48
N ARG A 21 0.23 -8.36 -5.37
CA ARG A 21 -0.80 -7.89 -4.44
C ARG A 21 -0.14 -7.06 -3.34
N VAL A 22 -0.62 -5.85 -3.15
CA VAL A 22 -0.16 -4.93 -2.11
C VAL A 22 -1.35 -4.52 -1.25
N PHE A 23 -1.16 -4.59 0.06
CA PHE A 23 -2.10 -4.11 1.05
C PHE A 23 -1.66 -2.77 1.60
N VAL A 24 -2.53 -1.77 1.45
CA VAL A 24 -2.31 -0.41 1.95
C VAL A 24 -3.24 -0.13 3.11
N TYR A 25 -2.68 0.33 4.23
CA TYR A 25 -3.42 0.63 5.47
C TYR A 25 -3.43 2.13 5.82
N GLY A 26 -2.47 2.88 5.28
CA GLY A 26 -2.17 4.25 5.68
C GLY A 26 -2.52 5.29 4.61
N SER A 27 -1.58 6.20 4.36
CA SER A 27 -1.77 7.37 3.50
C SER A 27 -2.07 7.08 2.02
N LEU A 28 -1.83 5.84 1.56
CA LEU A 28 -2.07 5.40 0.17
C LEU A 28 -3.50 4.89 -0.08
N LYS A 29 -4.34 4.72 0.95
CA LYS A 29 -5.74 4.29 0.78
C LYS A 29 -6.58 5.34 0.05
N ARG A 30 -7.70 4.94 -0.57
CA ARG A 30 -8.69 5.88 -1.12
C ARG A 30 -9.09 6.94 -0.09
N GLY A 31 -9.15 8.19 -0.54
CA GLY A 31 -9.47 9.34 0.31
C GLY A 31 -8.34 9.79 1.24
N GLN A 32 -7.19 9.13 1.23
CA GLN A 32 -6.01 9.51 2.02
C GLN A 32 -5.00 10.33 1.19
N PRO A 33 -4.10 11.11 1.85
CA PRO A 33 -3.32 12.15 1.18
C PRO A 33 -2.43 11.68 0.02
N ASN A 34 -1.89 10.45 0.07
CA ASN A 34 -1.01 9.90 -0.95
C ASN A 34 -1.73 9.00 -1.96
N TYR A 35 -3.06 8.89 -1.90
CA TYR A 35 -3.85 8.14 -2.91
C TYR A 35 -3.58 8.54 -4.37
N PRO A 36 -3.33 9.83 -4.72
CA PRO A 36 -3.05 10.20 -6.11
C PRO A 36 -1.90 9.41 -6.75
N TYR A 37 -0.89 9.02 -5.97
CA TYR A 37 0.23 8.19 -6.47
C TYR A 37 -0.22 6.80 -6.93
N MET A 38 -1.27 6.23 -6.32
CA MET A 38 -1.82 4.92 -6.70
C MET A 38 -2.57 4.97 -8.04
N THR A 39 -3.11 6.13 -8.41
CA THR A 39 -3.94 6.29 -9.63
C THR A 39 -3.19 6.88 -10.81
N ASP A 40 -1.98 7.40 -10.60
CA ASP A 40 -1.21 8.07 -11.62
C ASP A 40 -0.37 7.06 -12.44
N SER A 41 -0.75 6.90 -13.71
CA SER A 41 -0.15 5.94 -14.65
C SER A 41 1.34 6.20 -14.93
N ARG A 42 1.87 7.38 -14.56
CA ARG A 42 3.31 7.67 -14.62
C ARG A 42 4.10 6.74 -13.71
N TYR A 43 3.52 6.30 -12.59
CA TYR A 43 4.18 5.42 -11.61
C TYR A 43 3.95 3.93 -11.87
N GLY A 44 2.98 3.57 -12.71
CA GLY A 44 2.62 2.18 -13.03
C GLY A 44 1.12 1.97 -12.94
N LYS A 45 0.69 0.71 -12.90
CA LYS A 45 -0.72 0.32 -12.78
C LYS A 45 -1.01 -0.15 -11.35
N ALA A 46 -2.09 0.34 -10.75
CA ALA A 46 -2.67 -0.22 -9.53
C ALA A 46 -4.19 -0.36 -9.69
N GLU A 47 -4.68 -1.58 -9.55
CA GLU A 47 -6.10 -1.93 -9.64
C GLU A 47 -6.61 -2.32 -8.26
N PHE A 48 -7.66 -1.66 -7.79
CA PHE A 48 -8.29 -2.01 -6.53
C PHE A 48 -8.95 -3.37 -6.64
N LEU A 49 -8.68 -4.25 -5.68
CA LEU A 49 -9.26 -5.60 -5.63
C LEU A 49 -10.33 -5.73 -4.56
N GLY A 50 -10.26 -4.91 -3.50
CA GLY A 50 -11.17 -5.05 -2.38
C GLY A 50 -10.65 -4.44 -1.08
N THR A 51 -11.46 -4.56 -0.03
CA THR A 51 -11.06 -4.21 1.33
C THR A 51 -10.77 -5.47 2.12
N ALA A 52 -9.82 -5.37 3.05
CA ALA A 52 -9.44 -6.48 3.90
C ALA A 52 -8.96 -5.99 5.26
N VAL A 53 -8.79 -6.94 6.16
CA VAL A 53 -8.21 -6.69 7.48
C VAL A 53 -7.12 -7.73 7.72
N THR A 54 -6.04 -7.35 8.40
CA THR A 54 -4.99 -8.30 8.77
C THR A 54 -5.55 -9.45 9.61
N VAL A 55 -5.09 -10.68 9.37
CA VAL A 55 -5.45 -11.83 10.22
C VAL A 55 -4.83 -11.66 11.61
N GLN A 56 -3.51 -11.44 11.63
CA GLN A 56 -2.77 -11.10 12.85
C GLN A 56 -3.02 -9.66 13.28
N LYS A 57 -2.85 -9.40 14.58
CA LYS A 57 -2.83 -8.04 15.11
C LYS A 57 -1.47 -7.39 14.88
N TYR A 58 -1.46 -6.09 14.61
CA TYR A 58 -0.26 -5.27 14.54
C TYR A 58 -0.48 -3.90 15.24
N PRO A 59 0.55 -3.30 15.85
CA PRO A 59 0.52 -1.91 16.24
C PRO A 59 0.58 -1.03 14.99
N LEU A 60 -0.53 -0.39 14.64
CA LEU A 60 -0.57 0.72 13.70
C LEU A 60 -0.56 2.02 14.51
N VAL A 61 0.54 2.77 14.45
CA VAL A 61 0.75 3.99 15.24
C VAL A 61 0.87 5.20 14.32
N ILE A 62 0.53 6.38 14.82
CA ILE A 62 0.80 7.65 14.15
C ILE A 62 1.99 8.29 14.85
N ALA A 63 3.07 8.55 14.11
CA ALA A 63 4.33 9.00 14.69
C ALA A 63 5.04 10.05 13.83
N THR A 64 6.18 10.55 14.35
CA THR A 64 6.98 11.66 13.81
C THR A 64 6.26 13.01 13.82
N ASN A 65 7.01 14.11 13.61
CA ASN A 65 6.43 15.46 13.48
C ASN A 65 5.53 15.63 12.24
N TYR A 66 5.45 14.61 11.38
CA TYR A 66 4.68 14.63 10.15
C TYR A 66 3.41 13.75 10.23
N ASN A 67 3.11 13.19 11.41
CA ASN A 67 1.94 12.35 11.66
C ASN A 67 1.78 11.20 10.65
N ILE A 68 2.88 10.50 10.39
CA ILE A 68 2.93 9.40 9.42
C ILE A 68 2.40 8.12 10.11
N PRO A 69 1.51 7.36 9.46
CA PRO A 69 1.08 6.07 9.97
C PRO A 69 2.15 5.01 9.75
N PHE A 70 2.56 4.30 10.80
CA PHE A 70 3.50 3.18 10.74
C PHE A 70 2.85 1.89 11.25
N LEU A 71 2.93 0.83 10.45
CA LEU A 71 2.65 -0.53 10.89
C LEU A 71 3.93 -1.16 11.46
N LEU A 72 4.00 -1.27 12.79
CA LEU A 72 5.15 -1.90 13.44
C LEU A 72 5.09 -3.40 13.21
N ASN A 73 6.20 -4.01 12.81
CA ASN A 73 6.28 -5.45 12.59
C ASN A 73 6.41 -6.20 13.92
N LEU A 74 5.33 -6.15 14.71
CA LEU A 74 5.17 -6.79 16.01
C LEU A 74 3.88 -7.62 15.98
N PRO A 75 3.87 -8.76 15.26
CA PRO A 75 2.67 -9.58 15.09
C PRO A 75 2.12 -10.06 16.43
N GLY A 76 0.79 -10.03 16.56
CA GLY A 76 0.06 -10.40 17.76
C GLY A 76 -0.21 -9.25 18.73
N GLN A 77 0.37 -8.06 18.50
CA GLN A 77 0.16 -6.86 19.33
C GLN A 77 -0.76 -5.86 18.63
N GLY A 78 -1.35 -4.91 19.37
CA GLY A 78 -2.24 -3.89 18.80
C GLY A 78 -3.57 -4.43 18.29
N ASN A 79 -3.96 -4.05 17.06
CA ASN A 79 -5.27 -4.33 16.48
C ASN A 79 -5.16 -5.10 15.17
N ARG A 80 -6.27 -5.69 14.72
CA ARG A 80 -6.39 -6.12 13.32
C ARG A 80 -6.56 -4.87 12.48
N VAL A 81 -5.71 -4.68 11.48
CA VAL A 81 -5.61 -3.42 10.73
C VAL A 81 -6.41 -3.50 9.44
N HIS A 82 -7.32 -2.57 9.26
CA HIS A 82 -8.15 -2.39 8.08
C HIS A 82 -7.40 -1.66 6.96
N GLY A 83 -7.62 -2.11 5.73
CA GLY A 83 -7.02 -1.48 4.56
C GLY A 83 -7.61 -1.99 3.25
N GLU A 84 -6.88 -1.71 2.19
CA GLU A 84 -7.28 -1.95 0.81
C GLU A 84 -6.24 -2.83 0.12
N ILE A 85 -6.71 -3.74 -0.73
CA ILE A 85 -5.87 -4.61 -1.55
C ILE A 85 -5.84 -4.04 -2.96
N TYR A 86 -4.63 -3.91 -3.49
CA TYR A 86 -4.37 -3.52 -4.87
C TYR A 86 -3.57 -4.59 -5.61
N GLN A 87 -3.93 -4.83 -6.86
CA GLN A 87 -3.09 -5.51 -7.82
C GLN A 87 -2.24 -4.47 -8.55
N VAL A 88 -0.92 -4.57 -8.44
CA VAL A 88 0.03 -3.60 -9.01
C VAL A 88 0.98 -4.26 -9.99
N ASP A 89 1.37 -3.54 -11.04
CA ASP A 89 2.44 -4.00 -11.92
C ASP A 89 3.83 -3.82 -11.27
N GLY A 90 4.86 -4.42 -11.88
CA GLY A 90 6.24 -4.30 -11.39
C GLY A 90 6.73 -2.86 -11.30
N LYS A 91 6.30 -1.98 -12.21
CA LYS A 91 6.68 -0.56 -12.22
C LYS A 91 6.11 0.19 -11.01
N MET A 92 4.83 -0.02 -10.72
CA MET A 92 4.18 0.54 -9.53
C MET A 92 4.81 -0.02 -8.26
N LEU A 93 5.13 -1.32 -8.25
CA LEU A 93 5.77 -1.95 -7.11
C LEU A 93 7.17 -1.36 -6.81
N GLU A 94 8.00 -1.14 -7.84
CA GLU A 94 9.30 -0.47 -7.72
C GLU A 94 9.17 1.00 -7.26
N PHE A 95 8.17 1.71 -7.79
CA PHE A 95 7.87 3.06 -7.34
C PHE A 95 7.52 3.08 -5.85
N LEU A 96 6.63 2.18 -5.40
CA LEU A 96 6.23 2.10 -4.00
C LEU A 96 7.41 1.75 -3.09
N ASP A 97 8.33 0.89 -3.52
CA ASP A 97 9.55 0.59 -2.74
C ASP A 97 10.43 1.82 -2.50
N SER A 98 10.64 2.59 -3.57
CA SER A 98 11.39 3.85 -3.52
C SER A 98 10.64 4.91 -2.71
N PHE A 99 9.32 5.01 -2.92
CA PHE A 99 8.46 5.94 -2.21
C PHE A 99 8.49 5.66 -0.72
N GLU A 100 8.34 4.42 -0.27
CA GLU A 100 8.38 4.03 1.15
C GLU A 100 9.81 3.90 1.71
N ASN A 101 10.82 4.25 0.92
CA ASN A 101 12.22 4.33 1.35
C ASN A 101 12.75 3.02 1.96
N ILE A 102 12.48 1.89 1.28
CA ILE A 102 13.01 0.58 1.64
C ILE A 102 14.54 0.53 1.45
N PRO A 103 15.29 -0.18 2.31
CA PRO A 103 14.85 -0.88 3.53
C PRO A 103 14.94 -0.02 4.79
N THR A 104 15.14 1.29 4.66
CA THR A 104 15.52 2.17 5.79
C THR A 104 14.32 2.59 6.65
N MET A 105 13.24 3.08 6.03
CA MET A 105 12.06 3.57 6.75
C MET A 105 11.03 2.46 6.94
N TYR A 106 10.75 1.73 5.87
CA TYR A 106 9.92 0.54 5.86
C TYR A 106 10.70 -0.65 5.29
N GLN A 107 10.12 -1.83 5.43
CA GLN A 107 10.50 -3.06 4.77
C GLN A 107 9.24 -3.66 4.12
N ARG A 108 9.38 -4.21 2.92
CA ARG A 108 8.28 -4.94 2.29
C ARG A 108 8.22 -6.35 2.85
N THR A 109 7.15 -6.65 3.57
CA THR A 109 6.89 -7.96 4.19
C THR A 109 5.62 -8.57 3.60
N VAL A 110 5.35 -9.84 3.89
CA VAL A 110 4.11 -10.52 3.51
C VAL A 110 3.21 -10.66 4.74
N VAL A 111 1.91 -10.44 4.58
CA VAL A 111 0.91 -10.64 5.64
C VAL A 111 -0.29 -11.41 5.11
N GLU A 112 -0.92 -12.19 5.99
CA GLU A 112 -2.22 -12.80 5.76
C GLU A 112 -3.35 -11.80 6.03
N LEU A 113 -4.32 -11.75 5.12
CA LEU A 113 -5.44 -10.83 5.12
C LEU A 113 -6.75 -11.60 5.01
N GLU A 114 -7.72 -11.25 5.85
CA GLU A 114 -9.11 -11.69 5.71
C GLU A 114 -9.86 -10.67 4.83
N ILE A 115 -10.37 -11.13 3.70
CA ILE A 115 -11.09 -10.29 2.73
C ILE A 115 -12.44 -9.88 3.32
N LYS A 116 -12.75 -8.58 3.30
CA LYS A 116 -14.03 -8.03 3.77
C LYS A 116 -14.98 -7.69 2.63
N MET A 117 -14.45 -7.10 1.56
CA MET A 117 -15.18 -6.82 0.33
C MET A 117 -14.29 -7.17 -0.85
N ALA A 118 -14.87 -7.75 -1.89
CA ALA A 118 -14.24 -7.94 -3.18
C ALA A 118 -14.83 -6.96 -4.20
N ASP A 119 -14.00 -6.43 -5.09
CA ASP A 119 -14.49 -5.81 -6.31
C ASP A 119 -15.02 -6.90 -7.27
N LYS A 120 -16.01 -6.56 -8.08
CA LYS A 120 -16.85 -7.51 -8.84
C LYS A 120 -16.10 -8.36 -9.86
N GLU A 121 -14.89 -7.96 -10.24
CA GLU A 121 -14.14 -8.54 -11.34
C GLU A 121 -13.14 -9.63 -10.91
N GLU A 122 -12.79 -9.73 -9.62
CA GLU A 122 -11.79 -10.70 -9.15
C GLU A 122 -12.42 -11.80 -8.28
N LYS A 123 -11.82 -13.01 -8.27
CA LYS A 123 -12.27 -14.19 -7.48
C LYS A 123 -11.98 -14.05 -5.98
N LEU A 124 -12.09 -12.85 -5.42
CA LEU A 124 -11.97 -12.64 -3.99
C LEU A 124 -13.31 -12.95 -3.34
N SER A 125 -13.32 -13.89 -2.39
CA SER A 125 -14.52 -14.20 -1.63
C SER A 125 -14.42 -13.57 -0.23
N PRO A 126 -15.41 -12.78 0.20
CA PRO A 126 -15.46 -12.31 1.58
C PRO A 126 -15.29 -13.46 2.58
N GLY A 127 -14.46 -13.25 3.59
CA GLY A 127 -14.09 -14.25 4.60
C GLY A 127 -12.95 -15.19 4.20
N SER A 128 -12.52 -15.21 2.94
CA SER A 128 -11.31 -15.96 2.56
C SER A 128 -10.05 -15.25 3.02
N ILE A 129 -8.98 -16.03 3.16
CA ILE A 129 -7.65 -15.56 3.54
C ILE A 129 -6.78 -15.50 2.29
N MET A 130 -5.99 -14.44 2.16
CA MET A 130 -4.95 -14.34 1.14
C MET A 130 -3.68 -13.68 1.68
N GLU A 131 -2.57 -13.88 0.97
CA GLU A 131 -1.33 -13.16 1.22
C GLU A 131 -1.19 -11.94 0.30
N ALA A 132 -0.63 -10.87 0.84
CA ALA A 132 -0.21 -9.70 0.07
C ALA A 132 1.02 -9.06 0.69
N PHE A 133 1.75 -8.27 -0.11
CA PHE A 133 2.81 -7.42 0.38
C PHE A 133 2.25 -6.28 1.23
N VAL A 134 2.97 -5.87 2.26
CA VAL A 134 2.70 -4.68 3.06
C VAL A 134 4.02 -3.99 3.42
N TYR A 135 3.98 -2.67 3.55
CA TYR A 135 5.09 -1.89 4.08
C TYR A 135 4.98 -1.80 5.59
N SER A 136 5.74 -2.65 6.30
CA SER A 136 5.85 -2.64 7.76
C SER A 136 7.22 -2.14 8.18
N THR A 137 7.43 -1.82 9.46
CA THR A 137 8.73 -1.34 9.94
C THR A 137 9.22 -2.07 11.18
N THR A 138 10.51 -2.36 11.19
CA THR A 138 11.31 -2.81 12.33
C THR A 138 12.28 -1.72 12.80
N THR A 139 12.32 -0.58 12.10
CA THR A 139 13.25 0.54 12.30
C THR A 139 12.52 1.74 12.89
N TYR A 140 12.06 1.60 14.14
CA TYR A 140 11.27 2.59 14.88
C TYR A 140 11.94 3.03 16.19
N GLN A 141 11.51 4.17 16.74
CA GLN A 141 12.00 4.64 18.04
C GLN A 141 11.48 3.73 19.18
N PRO A 142 12.25 3.54 20.28
CA PRO A 142 11.88 2.61 21.34
C PRO A 142 10.54 2.87 22.04
N ASP A 143 10.05 4.11 21.99
CA ASP A 143 8.78 4.55 22.58
C ASP A 143 7.57 4.28 21.68
N TRP A 144 7.76 4.07 20.37
CA TRP A 144 6.66 3.87 19.42
C TRP A 144 5.72 2.71 19.75
N PRO A 145 6.19 1.54 20.24
CA PRO A 145 5.30 0.46 20.65
C PRO A 145 4.32 0.84 21.79
N SER A 146 4.58 1.93 22.51
CA SER A 146 3.71 2.44 23.58
C SER A 146 2.74 3.53 23.11
N LEU A 147 2.81 3.96 21.86
CA LEU A 147 1.89 4.94 21.28
C LEU A 147 0.47 4.36 21.13
N PRO A 148 -0.57 5.22 21.04
CA PRO A 148 -1.91 4.77 20.68
C PRO A 148 -1.91 3.97 19.39
N THR A 149 -2.59 2.82 19.42
CA THR A 149 -2.72 1.93 18.27
C THR A 149 -4.10 2.05 17.64
N TYR A 150 -4.15 2.13 16.33
CA TYR A 150 -5.37 2.28 15.54
C TYR A 150 -5.70 0.98 14.80
N ASP A 151 -6.97 0.73 14.52
CA ASP A 151 -7.41 -0.36 13.65
C ASP A 151 -7.64 0.11 12.21
N ASN A 152 -7.94 1.39 12.00
CA ASN A 152 -8.14 2.01 10.69
C ASN A 152 -7.61 3.44 10.68
N TYR A 153 -6.54 3.69 9.93
CA TYR A 153 -5.98 5.04 9.80
C TYR A 153 -6.86 5.96 8.94
N ASP A 154 -7.05 7.20 9.40
CA ASP A 154 -7.58 8.31 8.64
C ASP A 154 -6.85 9.61 9.00
N SER A 155 -6.24 10.30 8.03
CA SER A 155 -5.58 11.59 8.27
C SER A 155 -6.50 12.65 8.89
N ASN A 156 -7.81 12.54 8.72
CA ASN A 156 -8.80 13.45 9.34
C ASN A 156 -9.56 12.80 10.50
N GLY A 157 -8.99 11.73 11.07
CA GLY A 157 -9.57 11.03 12.21
C GLY A 157 -9.68 11.87 13.47
N ASP A 158 -10.43 11.36 14.44
CA ASP A 158 -10.71 11.97 15.74
C ASP A 158 -9.46 12.19 16.62
N HIS A 159 -8.34 11.54 16.28
CA HIS A 159 -7.04 11.77 16.90
C HIS A 159 -6.47 13.18 16.66
N GLY A 160 -6.95 13.93 15.67
CA GLY A 160 -6.50 15.31 15.38
C GLY A 160 -5.08 15.42 14.79
N LEU A 161 -4.34 14.33 14.71
CA LEU A 161 -3.01 14.23 14.10
C LEU A 161 -3.07 14.20 12.56
N LYS A 162 -3.16 15.38 11.93
CA LYS A 162 -3.24 15.50 10.46
C LYS A 162 -1.90 15.19 9.78
N PHE A 163 -1.92 14.34 8.75
CA PHE A 163 -0.74 13.98 7.96
C PHE A 163 -0.10 15.18 7.26
N MET A 164 1.22 15.26 7.30
CA MET A 164 2.00 16.25 6.55
C MET A 164 2.64 15.63 5.30
N LEU A 165 2.20 16.12 4.14
CA LEU A 165 2.74 15.76 2.83
C LEU A 165 4.24 16.07 2.73
N ARG A 166 4.98 15.33 1.90
CA ARG A 166 6.45 15.45 1.80
C ARG A 166 6.88 16.82 1.30
N GLU A 167 6.12 17.37 0.36
CA GLU A 167 6.27 18.70 -0.20
C GLU A 167 6.17 19.82 0.85
N ASP A 168 5.33 19.64 1.87
CA ASP A 168 5.08 20.66 2.90
C ASP A 168 6.13 20.66 4.03
N ARG A 169 6.91 19.59 4.15
CA ARG A 169 7.90 19.41 5.25
C ARG A 169 9.03 20.43 5.21
N LYS A 170 9.31 21.00 4.04
CA LYS A 170 10.35 22.03 3.86
C LYS A 170 9.98 23.37 4.52
N TRP A 171 8.70 23.60 4.80
CA TRP A 171 8.24 24.80 5.50
C TRP A 171 8.13 24.62 7.02
N ALA A 172 7.97 23.38 7.49
CA ALA A 172 7.81 23.06 8.91
C ALA A 172 9.12 23.08 9.74
N SER A 173 10.26 23.37 9.13
CA SER A 173 11.56 23.49 9.81
C SER A 173 11.97 24.95 10.09
N VAL A 174 11.03 25.89 9.89
CA VAL A 174 11.24 27.34 10.08
C VAL A 174 10.23 27.90 11.10
N GLU A 175 10.04 27.22 12.23
CA GLU A 175 9.42 27.77 13.44
C GLU A 175 10.11 27.22 14.69
#